data_AF-A0A4Q2X044-F1
#
_entry.id   AF-A0A4Q2X044-F1
#
_cell.length_a   1.000
_cell.length_b   1.000
_cell.length_c   1.000
_cell.angle_alpha   90.00
_cell.angle_beta   90.00
_cell.angle_gamma   90.00
#
_symmetry.space_group_name_H-M   'P 1'
#
loop_
_entity.id
_entity.type
_entity.pdbx_description
1 polymer ?
#
loop_
_entity_poly.entity_id
_entity_poly.type
_entity_poly.pdbx_seq_one_letter_code
_entity_poly.pdbx_strand_id
1 'polypeptide(L)'
;LPDLIGKLTAASEQDASILSALATLPIYTDKLSATLQAALIRPDAFRAPVIESLVNNPSPDAAKLMIGALSSVSAADKARILEALLGRPASAIALTDALESETLPLAIAGPQIVARLADHPDEKVRTHAAPTVERLRGATEAKSALITRLLPEVSAPGDPAAGKALFATCSVCHVYKGEGHNIGPVLEGMGVHGVESLLTHIIDPNREVEPSFHVWNVTTTDGSSVSGFISRETADSLFIRHAGGEVEVPRNTITSKVDTGRSLMPEGFEALGGTGLRDLVAYLRSGEQRFHSLSFGKAATADGSRGVYMATDVAGDRVGIKKYGLVEERGIPFQLVDPAVSGKNVIVLKGGARGDALSNTMPMRVEIPVNQAAGRLHLLGAVAGWGFPAVAEKIPLVKIEVVHNDGTSEMIVLTNGVEIADHVAGVDVPGSAR
;
A
#
# COMPACT_ATOMS: atom_id res chain seq x y z
N LEU A 1 -40.30 -31.76 -2.74
CA LEU A 1 -39.26 -30.85 -2.22
C LEU A 1 -38.99 -31.01 -0.73
N PRO A 2 -39.97 -30.92 0.18
CA PRO A 2 -39.72 -31.04 1.64
C PRO A 2 -39.05 -32.34 2.08
N ASP A 3 -39.40 -33.46 1.42
CA ASP A 3 -38.81 -34.78 1.65
C ASP A 3 -37.39 -34.94 1.09
N LEU A 4 -37.06 -34.20 0.02
CA LEU A 4 -35.72 -34.17 -0.56
C LEU A 4 -34.77 -33.39 0.34
N ILE A 5 -35.20 -32.21 0.80
CA ILE A 5 -34.44 -31.35 1.72
C ILE A 5 -34.15 -32.08 3.04
N GLY A 6 -35.09 -32.89 3.54
CA GLY A 6 -34.90 -33.67 4.77
C GLY A 6 -33.92 -34.84 4.66
N LYS A 7 -33.51 -35.23 3.45
CA LYS A 7 -32.57 -36.35 3.20
C LYS A 7 -31.17 -35.88 2.85
N LEU A 8 -30.94 -34.59 2.63
CA LEU A 8 -29.63 -34.03 2.32
C LEU A 8 -28.73 -34.11 3.55
N THR A 9 -27.76 -35.03 3.50
CA THR A 9 -26.76 -35.21 4.56
C THR A 9 -25.55 -34.30 4.39
N ALA A 10 -25.41 -33.69 3.21
CA ALA A 10 -24.21 -32.96 2.77
C ALA A 10 -22.95 -33.84 2.88
N ALA A 11 -23.07 -35.10 2.46
CA ALA A 11 -22.01 -36.12 2.55
C ALA A 11 -21.66 -36.77 1.20
N SER A 12 -22.31 -36.37 0.11
CA SER A 12 -22.04 -36.88 -1.26
C SER A 12 -21.96 -35.74 -2.29
N GLU A 13 -21.26 -35.95 -3.40
CA GLU A 13 -21.24 -34.99 -4.53
C GLU A 13 -22.65 -34.69 -5.07
N GLN A 14 -23.55 -35.68 -5.00
CA GLN A 14 -24.95 -35.52 -5.38
C GLN A 14 -25.69 -34.56 -4.43
N ASP A 15 -25.38 -34.58 -3.13
CA ASP A 15 -25.92 -33.60 -2.17
C ASP A 15 -25.44 -32.18 -2.51
N ALA A 16 -24.17 -32.00 -2.90
CA ALA A 16 -23.62 -30.69 -3.26
C ALA A 16 -24.31 -30.09 -4.49
N SER A 17 -24.55 -30.90 -5.52
CA SER A 17 -25.28 -30.46 -6.72
C SER A 17 -26.73 -30.07 -6.42
N ILE A 18 -27.43 -30.86 -5.58
CA ILE A 18 -28.79 -30.54 -5.17
C ILE A 18 -28.83 -29.24 -4.36
N LEU A 19 -27.90 -29.02 -3.43
CA LEU A 19 -27.82 -27.79 -2.64
C LEU A 19 -27.58 -26.56 -3.51
N SER A 20 -26.68 -26.67 -4.50
CA SER A 20 -26.44 -25.61 -5.49
C SER A 20 -27.71 -25.28 -6.28
N ALA A 21 -28.43 -26.29 -6.79
CA ALA A 21 -29.69 -26.08 -7.51
C ALA A 21 -30.79 -25.45 -6.62
N LEU A 22 -30.85 -25.82 -5.33
CA LEU A 22 -31.81 -25.23 -4.40
C LEU A 22 -31.47 -23.76 -4.08
N ALA A 23 -30.19 -23.40 -4.09
CA ALA A 23 -29.72 -22.03 -3.87
C ALA A 23 -30.01 -21.08 -5.05
N THR A 24 -30.52 -21.56 -6.19
CA THR A 24 -30.98 -20.69 -7.29
C THR A 24 -32.47 -20.34 -7.18
N LEU A 25 -33.19 -20.85 -6.19
CA LEU A 25 -34.61 -20.58 -6.03
C LEU A 25 -34.86 -19.12 -5.64
N PRO A 26 -35.96 -18.50 -6.11
CA PRO A 26 -36.26 -17.09 -5.83
C PRO A 26 -36.82 -16.85 -4.42
N ILE A 27 -37.32 -17.91 -3.75
CA ILE A 27 -37.96 -17.84 -2.43
C ILE A 27 -37.51 -19.05 -1.61
N TYR A 28 -37.13 -18.82 -0.35
CA TYR A 28 -36.73 -19.87 0.58
C TYR A 28 -37.77 -20.10 1.68
N THR A 29 -38.07 -21.37 1.92
CA THR A 29 -38.77 -21.79 3.14
C THR A 29 -37.79 -21.82 4.31
N ASP A 30 -38.27 -21.73 5.55
CA ASP A 30 -37.40 -21.82 6.75
C ASP A 30 -36.51 -23.06 6.74
N LYS A 31 -37.07 -24.21 6.30
CA LYS A 31 -36.32 -25.47 6.18
C LYS A 31 -35.22 -25.38 5.13
N LEU A 32 -35.49 -24.73 3.98
CA LEU A 32 -34.49 -24.53 2.94
C LEU A 32 -33.38 -23.57 3.41
N SER A 33 -33.75 -22.44 4.01
CA SER A 33 -32.80 -21.48 4.58
C SER A 33 -31.87 -22.14 5.60
N ALA A 34 -32.41 -22.93 6.54
CA ALA A 34 -31.61 -23.66 7.52
C ALA A 34 -30.67 -24.68 6.86
N THR A 35 -31.12 -25.35 5.80
CA THR A 35 -30.31 -26.34 5.07
C THR A 35 -29.16 -25.69 4.30
N LEU A 36 -29.43 -24.59 3.60
CA LEU A 36 -28.39 -23.82 2.90
C LEU A 36 -27.40 -23.18 3.88
N GLN A 37 -27.88 -22.62 4.99
CA GLN A 37 -27.01 -22.08 6.05
C GLN A 37 -26.07 -23.16 6.62
N ALA A 38 -26.58 -24.37 6.83
CA ALA A 38 -25.78 -25.49 7.29
C ALA A 38 -24.73 -25.91 6.24
N ALA A 39 -25.01 -25.78 4.94
CA ALA A 39 -24.04 -26.05 3.88
C ALA A 39 -22.90 -25.03 3.83
N LEU A 40 -23.16 -23.77 4.20
CA LEU A 40 -22.15 -22.69 4.17
C LEU A 40 -21.03 -22.84 5.22
N ILE A 41 -21.22 -23.72 6.21
CA ILE A 41 -20.21 -24.04 7.25
C ILE A 41 -19.56 -25.42 7.04
N ARG A 42 -19.82 -26.07 5.90
CA ARG A 42 -19.25 -27.40 5.55
C ARG A 42 -17.91 -27.25 4.83
N PRO A 43 -17.16 -28.36 4.64
CA PRO A 43 -15.96 -28.37 3.83
C PRO A 43 -16.18 -27.83 2.41
N ASP A 44 -15.08 -27.41 1.79
CA ASP A 44 -15.08 -26.60 0.58
C ASP A 44 -15.90 -27.20 -0.59
N ALA A 45 -15.84 -28.52 -0.76
CA ALA A 45 -16.57 -29.27 -1.78
C ALA A 45 -18.09 -29.05 -1.75
N PHE A 46 -18.67 -28.71 -0.60
CA PHE A 46 -20.11 -28.43 -0.44
C PHE A 46 -20.42 -26.94 -0.39
N ARG A 47 -19.51 -26.16 0.19
CA ARG A 47 -19.67 -24.73 0.44
C ARG A 47 -19.50 -23.90 -0.83
N ALA A 48 -18.46 -24.17 -1.63
CA ALA A 48 -18.13 -23.37 -2.81
C ALA A 48 -19.23 -23.38 -3.89
N PRO A 49 -19.84 -24.53 -4.27
CA PRO A 49 -20.94 -24.54 -5.25
C PRO A 49 -22.19 -23.81 -4.77
N VAL A 50 -22.50 -23.88 -3.48
CA VAL A 50 -23.64 -23.17 -2.90
C VAL A 50 -23.41 -21.66 -2.94
N ILE A 51 -22.21 -21.20 -2.59
CA ILE A 51 -21.85 -19.79 -2.68
C ILE A 51 -21.92 -19.30 -4.13
N GLU A 52 -21.43 -20.08 -5.09
CA GLU A 52 -21.52 -19.76 -6.51
C GLU A 52 -22.98 -19.58 -6.98
N SER A 53 -23.90 -20.41 -6.50
CA SER A 53 -25.33 -20.23 -6.79
C SER A 53 -25.92 -19.00 -6.09
N LEU A 54 -25.56 -18.75 -4.82
CA LEU A 54 -26.07 -17.61 -4.06
C LEU A 54 -25.60 -16.26 -4.62
N VAL A 55 -24.33 -16.13 -5.01
CA VAL A 55 -23.80 -14.85 -5.55
C VAL A 55 -24.50 -14.47 -6.86
N ASN A 56 -24.94 -15.46 -7.63
CA ASN A 56 -25.68 -15.26 -8.88
C ASN A 56 -27.20 -15.13 -8.68
N ASN A 57 -27.70 -15.31 -7.45
CA ASN A 57 -29.13 -15.22 -7.15
C ASN A 57 -29.50 -13.80 -6.65
N PRO A 58 -30.37 -13.06 -7.36
CA PRO A 58 -30.75 -11.70 -6.97
C PRO A 58 -31.83 -11.65 -5.87
N SER A 59 -32.29 -12.80 -5.36
CA SER A 59 -33.39 -12.83 -4.40
C SER A 59 -33.01 -12.22 -3.04
N PRO A 60 -33.97 -11.55 -2.36
CA PRO A 60 -33.76 -11.06 -0.99
C PRO A 60 -33.37 -12.18 -0.01
N ASP A 61 -33.90 -13.39 -0.21
CA ASP A 61 -33.60 -14.54 0.64
C ASP A 61 -32.15 -15.02 0.46
N ALA A 62 -31.63 -15.01 -0.77
CA ALA A 62 -30.22 -15.26 -1.03
C ALA A 62 -29.31 -14.21 -0.38
N ALA A 63 -29.68 -12.92 -0.49
CA ALA A 63 -28.96 -11.83 0.17
C ALA A 63 -28.92 -12.01 1.69
N LYS A 64 -30.04 -12.39 2.31
CA LYS A 64 -30.13 -12.63 3.75
C LYS A 64 -29.24 -13.80 4.20
N LEU A 65 -29.21 -14.91 3.47
CA LEU A 65 -28.30 -16.02 3.76
C LEU A 65 -26.83 -15.62 3.62
N MET A 66 -26.50 -14.89 2.55
CA MET A 66 -25.16 -14.38 2.29
C MET A 66 -24.66 -13.49 3.44
N ILE A 67 -25.49 -12.53 3.89
CA ILE A 67 -25.18 -11.65 5.02
C ILE A 67 -24.93 -12.47 6.30
N GLY A 68 -25.80 -13.45 6.59
CA GLY A 68 -25.67 -14.31 7.77
C GLY A 68 -24.43 -15.22 7.76
N ALA A 69 -23.82 -15.45 6.59
CA ALA A 69 -22.63 -16.29 6.45
C ALA A 69 -21.31 -15.51 6.54
N LEU A 70 -21.32 -14.18 6.45
CA LEU A 70 -20.10 -13.35 6.40
C LEU A 70 -19.16 -13.54 7.61
N SER A 71 -19.69 -13.96 8.76
CA SER A 71 -18.94 -14.18 9.99
C SER A 71 -18.27 -15.56 10.07
N SER A 72 -18.67 -16.52 9.22
CA SER A 72 -18.32 -17.94 9.36
C SER A 72 -17.59 -18.55 8.16
N VAL A 73 -17.51 -17.83 7.04
CA VAL A 73 -16.83 -18.30 5.82
C VAL A 73 -15.36 -17.89 5.77
N SER A 74 -14.60 -18.52 4.87
CA SER A 74 -13.22 -18.15 4.56
C SER A 74 -13.10 -16.69 4.10
N ALA A 75 -11.92 -16.09 4.18
CA ALA A 75 -11.67 -14.74 3.67
C ALA A 75 -11.96 -14.60 2.16
N ALA A 76 -11.63 -15.62 1.36
CA ALA A 76 -11.87 -15.63 -0.09
C ALA A 76 -13.37 -15.65 -0.42
N ASP A 77 -14.13 -16.49 0.29
CA ASP A 77 -15.58 -16.57 0.12
C ASP A 77 -16.28 -15.32 0.63
N LYS A 78 -15.80 -14.76 1.74
CA LYS A 78 -16.28 -13.48 2.27
C LYS A 78 -16.15 -12.39 1.20
N ALA A 79 -15.00 -12.31 0.52
CA ALA A 79 -14.79 -11.35 -0.55
C ALA A 79 -15.78 -11.56 -1.71
N ARG A 80 -15.98 -12.81 -2.17
CA ARG A 80 -16.97 -13.14 -3.22
C ARG A 80 -18.38 -12.75 -2.84
N ILE A 81 -18.80 -13.06 -1.60
CA ILE A 81 -20.13 -12.73 -1.09
C ILE A 81 -20.33 -11.21 -1.02
N LEU A 82 -19.36 -10.47 -0.47
CA LEU A 82 -19.44 -9.02 -0.35
C LEU A 82 -19.57 -8.34 -1.72
N GLU A 83 -18.84 -8.81 -2.72
CA GLU A 83 -18.93 -8.28 -4.08
C GLU A 83 -20.30 -8.50 -4.71
N ALA A 84 -20.91 -9.67 -4.49
CA ALA A 84 -22.27 -9.95 -4.95
C ALA A 84 -23.32 -9.07 -4.25
N LEU A 85 -23.18 -8.88 -2.93
CA LEU A 85 -24.07 -8.02 -2.15
C LEU A 85 -23.95 -6.55 -2.57
N LEU A 86 -22.72 -6.06 -2.72
CA LEU A 86 -22.43 -4.67 -3.11
C LEU A 86 -22.66 -4.40 -4.60
N GLY A 87 -22.80 -5.43 -5.42
CA GLY A 87 -23.09 -5.29 -6.85
C GLY A 87 -24.57 -5.01 -7.15
N ARG A 88 -25.48 -5.21 -6.19
CA ARG A 88 -26.93 -5.05 -6.39
C ARG A 88 -27.51 -4.06 -5.37
N PRO A 89 -28.27 -3.03 -5.80
CA PRO A 89 -28.78 -2.02 -4.88
C PRO A 89 -29.59 -2.57 -3.70
N ALA A 90 -30.51 -3.51 -3.95
CA ALA A 90 -31.34 -4.10 -2.91
C ALA A 90 -30.52 -4.88 -1.86
N SER A 91 -29.50 -5.61 -2.30
CA SER A 91 -28.62 -6.38 -1.43
C SER A 91 -27.64 -5.49 -0.65
N ALA A 92 -27.16 -4.41 -1.26
CA ALA A 92 -26.30 -3.42 -0.61
C ALA A 92 -27.06 -2.66 0.50
N ILE A 93 -28.33 -2.32 0.27
CA ILE A 93 -29.22 -1.76 1.30
C ILE A 93 -29.39 -2.76 2.45
N ALA A 94 -29.71 -4.02 2.16
CA ALA A 94 -29.85 -5.05 3.19
C ALA A 94 -28.57 -5.29 4.00
N LEU A 95 -27.39 -5.22 3.36
CA LEU A 95 -26.10 -5.28 4.06
C LEU A 95 -25.92 -4.08 5.01
N THR A 96 -26.31 -2.89 4.57
CA THR A 96 -26.28 -1.66 5.38
C THR A 96 -27.20 -1.81 6.58
N ASP A 97 -28.45 -2.26 6.39
CA ASP A 97 -29.42 -2.50 7.46
C ASP A 97 -28.89 -3.51 8.50
N ALA A 98 -28.17 -4.54 8.06
CA ALA A 98 -27.56 -5.53 8.94
C ALA A 98 -26.44 -4.93 9.81
N LEU A 99 -25.68 -3.97 9.28
CA LEU A 99 -24.65 -3.23 10.02
C LEU A 99 -25.28 -2.20 10.99
N GLU A 100 -26.40 -1.60 10.62
CA GLU A 100 -27.12 -0.62 11.46
C GLU A 100 -27.83 -1.27 12.64
N SER A 101 -28.49 -2.39 12.38
CA SER A 101 -29.18 -3.19 13.41
C SER A 101 -28.26 -4.03 14.28
N GLU A 102 -26.93 -3.95 14.06
CA GLU A 102 -25.91 -4.75 14.76
C GLU A 102 -26.08 -6.27 14.60
N THR A 103 -26.90 -6.72 13.64
CA THR A 103 -27.02 -8.14 13.26
C THR A 103 -25.71 -8.65 12.65
N LEU A 104 -24.99 -7.76 11.96
CA LEU A 104 -23.63 -7.98 11.49
C LEU A 104 -22.67 -7.07 12.28
N PRO A 105 -21.65 -7.62 12.97
CA PRO A 105 -20.68 -6.81 13.69
C PRO A 105 -20.00 -5.78 12.78
N LEU A 106 -19.90 -4.53 13.22
CA LEU A 106 -19.20 -3.48 12.46
C LEU A 106 -17.73 -3.83 12.16
N ALA A 107 -17.09 -4.66 12.98
CA ALA A 107 -15.74 -5.17 12.73
C ALA A 107 -15.61 -5.99 11.43
N ILE A 108 -16.73 -6.51 10.91
CA ILE A 108 -16.77 -7.18 9.61
C ILE A 108 -16.72 -6.16 8.46
N ALA A 109 -17.23 -4.94 8.69
CA ALA A 109 -17.13 -3.82 7.78
C ALA A 109 -15.71 -3.24 7.81
N GLY A 110 -14.82 -3.86 7.04
CA GLY A 110 -13.49 -3.33 6.79
C GLY A 110 -13.51 -2.14 5.82
N PRO A 111 -12.35 -1.49 5.63
CA PRO A 111 -12.15 -0.37 4.68
C PRO A 111 -12.79 -0.56 3.30
N GLN A 112 -12.73 -1.78 2.77
CA GLN A 112 -13.29 -2.14 1.45
C GLN A 112 -14.80 -1.90 1.37
N ILE A 113 -15.57 -2.35 2.38
CA ILE A 113 -17.03 -2.20 2.39
C ILE A 113 -17.40 -0.72 2.52
N VAL A 114 -16.70 0.01 3.38
CA VAL A 114 -16.92 1.44 3.59
C VAL A 114 -16.69 2.23 2.32
N ALA A 115 -15.60 1.95 1.60
CA ALA A 115 -15.31 2.58 0.31
C ALA A 115 -16.40 2.26 -0.72
N ARG A 116 -16.78 0.98 -0.86
CA ARG A 116 -17.77 0.53 -1.84
C ARG A 116 -19.18 1.06 -1.59
N LEU A 117 -19.60 1.22 -0.33
CA LEU A 117 -20.89 1.83 -0.01
C LEU A 117 -20.90 3.34 -0.28
N ALA A 118 -19.81 4.02 0.06
CA ALA A 118 -19.68 5.46 -0.17
C ALA A 118 -19.62 5.83 -1.66
N ASP A 119 -18.90 5.04 -2.45
CA ASP A 119 -18.67 5.26 -3.88
C ASP A 119 -19.61 4.40 -4.76
N HIS A 120 -20.68 3.83 -4.17
CA HIS A 120 -21.61 2.95 -4.86
C HIS A 120 -22.26 3.66 -6.07
N PRO A 121 -22.46 3.02 -7.24
CA PRO A 121 -23.03 3.67 -8.42
C PRO A 121 -24.47 4.15 -8.24
N ASP A 122 -25.30 3.41 -7.50
CA ASP A 122 -26.68 3.81 -7.16
C ASP A 122 -26.71 4.84 -6.03
N GLU A 123 -27.37 5.98 -6.28
CA GLU A 123 -27.50 7.10 -5.33
C GLU A 123 -28.31 6.75 -4.08
N LYS A 124 -29.32 5.89 -4.19
CA LYS A 124 -30.13 5.47 -3.04
C LYS A 124 -29.29 4.67 -2.06
N VAL A 125 -28.40 3.82 -2.56
CA VAL A 125 -27.47 3.07 -1.71
C VAL A 125 -26.52 4.02 -1.00
N ARG A 126 -25.90 4.98 -1.71
CA ARG A 126 -25.01 5.98 -1.08
C ARG A 126 -25.72 6.78 0.02
N THR A 127 -26.96 7.20 -0.25
CA THR A 127 -27.77 7.98 0.68
C THR A 127 -28.14 7.17 1.92
N HIS A 128 -28.57 5.93 1.72
CA HIS A 128 -28.93 5.01 2.79
C HIS A 128 -27.72 4.64 3.66
N ALA A 129 -26.57 4.39 3.05
CA ALA A 129 -25.34 3.99 3.76
C ALA A 129 -24.58 5.15 4.40
N ALA A 130 -24.90 6.41 4.10
CA ALA A 130 -24.15 7.57 4.57
C ALA A 130 -23.95 7.60 6.11
N PRO A 131 -24.98 7.36 6.96
CA PRO A 131 -24.80 7.36 8.41
C PRO A 131 -23.85 6.25 8.89
N THR A 132 -23.97 5.06 8.30
CA THR A 132 -23.10 3.93 8.61
C THR A 132 -21.67 4.17 8.14
N VAL A 133 -21.48 4.74 6.95
CA VAL A 133 -20.17 5.13 6.42
C VAL A 133 -19.52 6.18 7.32
N GLU A 134 -20.25 7.21 7.75
CA GLU A 134 -19.73 8.25 8.66
C GLU A 134 -19.28 7.65 9.99
N ARG A 135 -20.11 6.78 10.59
CA ARG A 135 -19.80 6.08 11.84
C ARG A 135 -18.55 5.19 11.70
N LEU A 136 -18.36 4.54 10.56
CA LEU A 136 -17.22 3.64 10.30
C LEU A 136 -15.93 4.40 9.93
N ARG A 137 -16.02 5.53 9.23
CA ARG A 137 -14.85 6.37 8.90
C ARG A 137 -14.33 7.16 10.10
N GLY A 138 -15.21 7.56 11.01
CA GLY A 138 -14.86 8.42 12.13
C GLY A 138 -14.45 9.83 11.71
N ALA A 139 -13.85 10.58 12.64
CA ALA A 139 -13.44 11.96 12.39
C ALA A 139 -12.33 12.04 11.32
N THR A 140 -12.57 12.81 10.26
CA THR A 140 -11.63 12.94 9.14
C THR A 140 -10.59 14.04 9.42
N GLU A 141 -9.40 13.64 9.85
CA GLU A 141 -8.22 14.50 9.76
C GLU A 141 -7.76 14.58 8.29
N ALA A 142 -7.25 15.73 7.84
CA ALA A 142 -6.65 15.83 6.52
C ALA A 142 -5.47 14.84 6.39
N LYS A 143 -5.46 14.01 5.34
CA LYS A 143 -4.48 12.92 5.16
C LYS A 143 -3.02 13.40 5.27
N SER A 144 -2.69 14.58 4.73
CA SER A 144 -1.34 15.15 4.86
C SER A 144 -0.95 15.52 6.29
N ALA A 145 -1.89 16.00 7.11
CA ALA A 145 -1.64 16.29 8.52
C ALA A 145 -1.46 14.99 9.33
N LEU A 146 -2.29 13.97 9.03
CA LEU A 146 -2.19 12.64 9.62
C LEU A 146 -0.84 11.98 9.31
N ILE A 147 -0.40 12.00 8.04
CA ILE A 147 0.92 11.48 7.63
C ILE A 147 2.04 12.21 8.39
N THR A 148 2.00 13.55 8.43
CA THR A 148 2.99 14.35 9.15
C THR A 148 3.08 13.98 10.64
N ARG A 149 1.91 13.76 11.28
CA ARG A 149 1.80 13.38 12.69
C ARG A 149 2.35 11.98 12.97
N LEU A 150 2.07 11.01 12.11
CA LEU A 150 2.46 9.61 12.29
C LEU A 150 3.91 9.33 11.87
N LEU A 151 4.46 10.11 10.92
CA LEU A 151 5.76 9.87 10.32
C LEU A 151 6.90 9.67 11.34
N PRO A 152 7.03 10.47 12.42
CA PRO A 152 8.08 10.27 13.41
C PRO A 152 8.00 8.90 14.11
N GLU A 153 6.80 8.42 14.45
CA GLU A 153 6.59 7.13 15.10
C GLU A 153 6.84 5.97 14.12
N VAL A 154 6.31 6.07 12.90
CA VAL A 154 6.46 5.05 11.85
C VAL A 154 7.91 4.94 11.37
N SER A 155 8.70 6.00 11.50
CA SER A 155 10.13 6.00 11.15
C SER A 155 11.03 5.34 12.20
N ALA A 156 10.52 5.05 13.40
CA ALA A 156 11.26 4.33 14.43
C ALA A 156 11.47 2.84 14.05
N PRO A 157 12.41 2.12 14.70
CA PRO A 157 12.52 0.68 14.53
C PRO A 157 11.18 -0.02 14.84
N GLY A 158 10.70 -0.81 13.89
CA GLY A 158 9.51 -1.64 14.05
C GLY A 158 9.85 -3.12 14.14
N ASP A 159 8.86 -3.93 14.51
CA ASP A 159 8.95 -5.39 14.56
C ASP A 159 8.44 -6.01 13.23
N PRO A 160 9.32 -6.59 12.39
CA PRO A 160 8.90 -7.22 11.15
C PRO A 160 8.00 -8.45 11.32
N ALA A 161 8.11 -9.17 12.44
CA ALA A 161 7.27 -10.33 12.71
C ALA A 161 5.83 -9.89 13.05
N ALA A 162 5.69 -8.84 13.86
CA ALA A 162 4.39 -8.21 14.11
C ALA A 162 3.80 -7.62 12.81
N GLY A 163 4.64 -6.95 12.01
CA GLY A 163 4.26 -6.44 10.70
C GLY A 163 3.78 -7.51 9.72
N LYS A 164 4.40 -8.71 9.73
CA LYS A 164 3.94 -9.85 8.92
C LYS A 164 2.50 -10.24 9.27
N ALA A 165 2.14 -10.25 10.55
CA ALA A 165 0.77 -10.56 10.96
C ALA A 165 -0.23 -9.52 10.46
N LEU A 166 0.14 -8.23 10.48
CA LEU A 166 -0.68 -7.14 9.96
C LEU A 166 -0.81 -7.15 8.43
N PHE A 167 0.22 -7.67 7.73
CA PHE A 167 0.20 -7.82 6.27
C PHE A 167 -0.93 -8.75 5.77
N ALA A 168 -1.52 -9.59 6.63
CA ALA A 168 -2.66 -10.44 6.26
C ALA A 168 -3.84 -9.65 5.67
N THR A 169 -4.03 -8.38 6.08
CA THR A 169 -5.06 -7.51 5.47
C THR A 169 -4.64 -7.02 4.08
N CYS A 170 -3.36 -6.76 3.87
CA CYS A 170 -2.80 -6.36 2.59
C CYS A 170 -2.74 -7.52 1.59
N SER A 171 -2.51 -8.75 2.07
CA SER A 171 -2.41 -9.97 1.27
C SER A 171 -3.74 -10.41 0.65
N VAL A 172 -4.85 -9.78 1.04
CA VAL A 172 -6.14 -9.91 0.34
C VAL A 172 -6.01 -9.42 -1.10
N CYS A 173 -5.20 -8.40 -1.35
CA CYS A 173 -5.05 -7.79 -2.67
C CYS A 173 -3.64 -7.87 -3.22
N HIS A 174 -2.61 -7.91 -2.39
CA HIS A 174 -1.23 -7.81 -2.83
C HIS A 174 -0.46 -9.10 -2.62
N VAL A 175 0.44 -9.39 -3.55
CA VAL A 175 1.48 -10.42 -3.36
C VAL A 175 2.71 -9.78 -2.73
N TYR A 176 3.28 -10.43 -1.72
CA TYR A 176 4.58 -10.09 -1.16
C TYR A 176 5.23 -11.32 -0.52
N LYS A 177 6.51 -11.55 -0.82
CA LYS A 177 7.28 -12.73 -0.39
C LYS A 177 6.56 -14.05 -0.77
N GLY A 178 5.91 -14.07 -1.93
CA GLY A 178 5.14 -15.23 -2.41
C GLY A 178 3.84 -15.50 -1.66
N GLU A 179 3.43 -14.65 -0.70
CA GLU A 179 2.16 -14.75 0.01
C GLU A 179 1.17 -13.69 -0.53
N GLY A 180 -0.11 -14.04 -0.63
CA GLY A 180 -1.20 -13.13 -1.00
C GLY A 180 -1.84 -13.43 -2.35
N HIS A 181 -2.57 -12.44 -2.89
CA HIS A 181 -3.35 -12.58 -4.11
C HIS A 181 -2.96 -11.52 -5.13
N ASN A 182 -3.09 -11.83 -6.42
CA ASN A 182 -2.72 -10.95 -7.52
C ASN A 182 -3.91 -10.09 -7.97
N ILE A 183 -4.42 -9.25 -7.07
CA ILE A 183 -5.49 -8.28 -7.37
C ILE A 183 -4.87 -6.91 -7.62
N GLY A 184 -4.17 -6.36 -6.63
CA GLY A 184 -3.32 -5.18 -6.75
C GLY A 184 -1.90 -5.53 -7.21
N PRO A 185 -1.04 -4.51 -7.39
CA PRO A 185 0.34 -4.71 -7.80
C PRO A 185 1.13 -5.56 -6.80
N VAL A 186 2.07 -6.32 -7.34
CA VAL A 186 3.06 -7.10 -6.57
C VAL A 186 3.93 -6.12 -5.77
N LEU A 187 4.15 -6.39 -4.47
CA LEU A 187 4.85 -5.48 -3.56
C LEU A 187 6.33 -5.82 -3.37
N GLU A 188 6.84 -6.88 -4.00
CA GLU A 188 8.27 -7.15 -4.12
C GLU A 188 9.02 -5.88 -4.58
N GLY A 189 10.08 -5.52 -3.85
CA GLY A 189 10.86 -4.32 -4.14
C GLY A 189 10.31 -3.03 -3.53
N MET A 190 9.03 -2.94 -3.14
CA MET A 190 8.44 -1.71 -2.54
C MET A 190 9.19 -1.25 -1.27
N GLY A 191 9.89 -2.15 -0.59
CA GLY A 191 10.76 -1.82 0.54
C GLY A 191 11.91 -0.83 0.24
N VAL A 192 12.26 -0.57 -1.03
CA VAL A 192 13.25 0.49 -1.39
C VAL A 192 12.74 1.88 -1.05
N HIS A 193 11.41 2.06 -1.07
CA HIS A 193 10.80 3.35 -0.86
C HIS A 193 11.01 3.83 0.58
N GLY A 194 11.17 5.15 0.74
CA GLY A 194 11.27 5.76 2.06
C GLY A 194 10.01 5.52 2.89
N VAL A 195 10.15 5.55 4.22
CA VAL A 195 9.04 5.36 5.17
C VAL A 195 7.87 6.30 4.86
N GLU A 196 8.15 7.55 4.54
CA GLU A 196 7.13 8.55 4.19
C GLU A 196 6.34 8.18 2.92
N SER A 197 7.02 7.66 1.89
CA SER A 197 6.38 7.22 0.65
C SER A 197 5.48 6.01 0.91
N LEU A 198 5.99 4.98 1.61
CA LEU A 198 5.18 3.82 1.99
C LEU A 198 3.97 4.20 2.84
N LEU A 199 4.18 5.05 3.84
CA LEU A 199 3.10 5.53 4.70
C LEU A 199 2.05 6.33 3.90
N THR A 200 2.49 7.14 2.94
CA THR A 200 1.59 7.89 2.06
C THR A 200 0.73 6.95 1.22
N HIS A 201 1.30 5.92 0.59
CA HIS A 201 0.51 4.94 -0.18
C HIS A 201 -0.48 4.16 0.69
N ILE A 202 -0.14 3.89 1.96
CA ILE A 202 -1.03 3.16 2.89
C ILE A 202 -2.19 4.05 3.38
N ILE A 203 -1.91 5.32 3.71
CA ILE A 203 -2.88 6.23 4.35
C ILE A 203 -3.74 6.96 3.32
N ASP A 204 -3.16 7.27 2.16
CA ASP A 204 -3.74 8.07 1.08
C ASP A 204 -3.53 7.37 -0.28
N PRO A 205 -4.13 6.18 -0.48
CA PRO A 205 -3.98 5.41 -1.72
C PRO A 205 -4.55 6.10 -2.96
N ASN A 206 -5.34 7.17 -2.80
CA ASN A 206 -5.92 7.95 -3.89
C ASN A 206 -5.03 9.15 -4.32
N ARG A 207 -3.91 9.41 -3.63
CA ARG A 207 -3.03 10.54 -3.95
C ARG A 207 -2.44 10.45 -5.35
N GLU A 208 -2.04 9.26 -5.74
CA GLU A 208 -1.46 8.96 -7.04
C GLU A 208 -1.92 7.56 -7.44
N VAL A 209 -2.85 7.51 -8.38
CA VAL A 209 -3.40 6.26 -8.91
C VAL A 209 -2.96 6.15 -10.36
N GLU A 210 -2.30 5.04 -10.70
CA GLU A 210 -1.94 4.77 -12.08
C GLU A 210 -3.23 4.45 -12.88
N PRO A 211 -3.42 5.01 -14.09
CA PRO A 211 -4.68 4.88 -14.83
C PRO A 211 -5.16 3.44 -15.08
N SER A 212 -4.26 2.46 -15.22
CA SER A 212 -4.65 1.05 -15.40
C SER A 212 -5.24 0.42 -14.13
N PHE A 213 -5.03 1.04 -12.96
CA PHE A 213 -5.61 0.64 -11.67
C PHE A 213 -6.79 1.50 -11.22
N HIS A 214 -7.27 2.43 -12.08
CA HIS A 214 -8.51 3.14 -11.80
C HIS A 214 -9.69 2.18 -11.62
N VAL A 215 -10.51 2.42 -10.61
CA VAL A 215 -11.76 1.70 -10.43
C VAL A 215 -12.79 2.21 -11.45
N TRP A 216 -13.36 1.25 -12.17
CA TRP A 216 -14.48 1.43 -13.07
C TRP A 216 -15.76 0.89 -12.44
N ASN A 217 -16.81 1.69 -12.43
CA ASN A 217 -18.16 1.26 -12.10
C ASN A 217 -18.88 0.89 -13.41
N VAL A 218 -19.16 -0.39 -13.60
CA VAL A 218 -19.86 -0.91 -14.78
C VAL A 218 -21.24 -1.41 -14.37
N THR A 219 -22.28 -0.77 -14.88
CA THR A 219 -23.68 -1.19 -14.67
C THR A 219 -24.13 -2.02 -15.87
N THR A 220 -24.87 -3.09 -15.62
CA THR A 220 -25.35 -4.00 -16.66
C THR A 220 -26.86 -3.88 -16.88
N THR A 221 -27.39 -4.56 -17.90
CA THR A 221 -28.81 -4.54 -18.28
C THR A 221 -29.73 -5.20 -17.26
N ASP A 222 -29.21 -6.08 -16.39
CA ASP A 222 -29.99 -6.70 -15.32
C ASP A 222 -30.08 -5.83 -14.05
N GLY A 223 -29.49 -4.62 -14.08
CA GLY A 223 -29.47 -3.67 -12.98
C GLY A 223 -28.38 -3.94 -11.93
N SER A 224 -27.56 -4.98 -12.11
CA SER A 224 -26.36 -5.18 -11.31
C SER A 224 -25.24 -4.23 -11.75
N SER A 225 -24.25 -4.10 -10.88
CA SER A 225 -23.04 -3.35 -11.13
C SER A 225 -21.82 -4.12 -10.65
N VAL A 226 -20.73 -3.96 -11.38
CA VAL A 226 -19.41 -4.49 -11.05
C VAL A 226 -18.48 -3.30 -10.89
N SER A 227 -17.79 -3.22 -9.76
CA SER A 227 -16.77 -2.19 -9.51
C SER A 227 -15.41 -2.84 -9.33
N GLY A 228 -14.45 -2.41 -10.13
CA GLY A 228 -13.07 -2.92 -10.12
C GLY A 228 -12.25 -2.27 -11.23
N PHE A 229 -10.99 -2.62 -11.37
CA PHE A 229 -10.19 -2.12 -12.49
C PHE A 229 -10.26 -3.08 -13.67
N ILE A 230 -10.00 -2.58 -14.88
CA ILE A 230 -10.05 -3.38 -16.10
C ILE A 230 -8.70 -4.09 -16.26
N SER A 231 -8.67 -5.40 -15.99
CA SER A 231 -7.45 -6.19 -16.11
C SER A 231 -7.15 -6.58 -17.56
N ARG A 232 -8.19 -6.73 -18.37
CA ARG A 232 -8.10 -7.06 -19.80
C ARG A 232 -9.34 -6.60 -20.54
N GLU A 233 -9.17 -6.19 -21.79
CA GLU A 233 -10.26 -5.78 -22.67
C GLU A 233 -10.14 -6.51 -24.01
N THR A 234 -11.28 -6.96 -24.54
CA THR A 234 -11.39 -7.60 -25.85
C THR A 234 -12.44 -6.89 -26.70
N ALA A 235 -12.64 -7.32 -27.94
CA ALA A 235 -13.70 -6.79 -28.78
C ALA A 235 -15.09 -6.99 -28.16
N ASP A 236 -15.32 -8.11 -27.47
CA ASP A 236 -16.65 -8.52 -27.02
C ASP A 236 -16.89 -8.34 -25.51
N SER A 237 -15.82 -8.35 -24.71
CA SER A 237 -15.93 -8.37 -23.24
C SER A 237 -14.89 -7.49 -22.53
N LEU A 238 -15.27 -6.99 -21.36
CA LEU A 238 -14.37 -6.41 -20.36
C LEU A 238 -14.10 -7.44 -19.26
N PHE A 239 -12.85 -7.58 -18.83
CA PHE A 239 -12.48 -8.38 -17.67
C PHE A 239 -12.19 -7.41 -16.53
N ILE A 240 -13.04 -7.44 -15.51
CA ILE A 240 -12.97 -6.52 -14.36
C ILE A 240 -12.46 -7.30 -13.17
N ARG A 241 -11.35 -6.85 -12.58
CA ARG A 241 -10.75 -7.46 -11.40
C ARG A 241 -11.05 -6.62 -10.16
N HIS A 242 -11.48 -7.32 -9.11
CA HIS A 242 -11.87 -6.75 -7.83
C HIS A 242 -11.54 -7.76 -6.70
N ALA A 243 -11.90 -7.45 -5.45
CA ALA A 243 -11.49 -8.27 -4.29
C ALA A 243 -12.06 -9.70 -4.31
N GLY A 244 -13.19 -9.90 -4.99
CA GLY A 244 -13.84 -11.21 -5.15
C GLY A 244 -13.31 -12.04 -6.33
N GLY A 245 -12.36 -11.52 -7.11
CA GLY A 245 -11.78 -12.18 -8.28
C GLY A 245 -11.91 -11.37 -9.56
N GLU A 246 -11.86 -12.06 -10.69
CA GLU A 246 -12.05 -11.48 -12.02
C GLU A 246 -13.40 -11.91 -12.60
N VAL A 247 -14.14 -10.94 -13.13
CA VAL A 247 -15.45 -11.15 -13.76
C VAL A 247 -15.40 -10.67 -15.20
N GLU A 248 -15.91 -11.51 -16.11
CA GLU A 248 -16.15 -11.14 -17.49
C GLU A 248 -17.50 -10.43 -17.61
N VAL A 249 -17.48 -9.22 -18.15
CA VAL A 249 -18.68 -8.43 -18.46
C VAL A 249 -18.78 -8.27 -19.97
N PRO A 250 -19.71 -8.98 -20.64
CA PRO A 250 -19.96 -8.81 -22.07
C PRO A 250 -20.38 -7.37 -22.37
N ARG A 251 -19.81 -6.75 -23.40
CA ARG A 251 -20.10 -5.35 -23.72
C ARG A 251 -21.56 -5.09 -24.08
N ASN A 252 -22.23 -6.08 -24.66
CA ASN A 252 -23.64 -5.98 -25.03
C ASN A 252 -24.59 -5.95 -23.82
N THR A 253 -24.12 -6.29 -22.62
CA THR A 253 -24.89 -6.17 -21.38
C THR A 253 -24.57 -4.87 -20.63
N ILE A 254 -23.59 -4.07 -21.05
CA ILE A 254 -23.20 -2.84 -20.36
C ILE A 254 -24.19 -1.71 -20.68
N THR A 255 -24.78 -1.13 -19.63
CA THR A 255 -25.63 0.06 -19.72
C THR A 255 -24.89 1.35 -19.36
N SER A 256 -23.90 1.25 -18.46
CA SER A 256 -23.05 2.38 -18.05
C SER A 256 -21.66 1.89 -17.67
N LYS A 257 -20.64 2.71 -17.95
CA LYS A 257 -19.24 2.50 -17.58
C LYS A 257 -18.65 3.84 -17.17
N VAL A 258 -18.28 3.97 -15.89
CA VAL A 258 -17.79 5.23 -15.31
C VAL A 258 -16.41 5.00 -14.71
N ASP A 259 -15.42 5.78 -15.16
CA ASP A 259 -14.12 5.88 -14.49
C ASP A 259 -14.26 6.76 -13.24
N THR A 260 -13.86 6.24 -12.10
CA THR A 260 -13.90 6.98 -10.84
C THR A 260 -12.65 7.83 -10.59
N GLY A 261 -11.54 7.53 -11.27
CA GLY A 261 -10.21 8.10 -10.97
C GLY A 261 -9.65 7.69 -9.61
N ARG A 262 -10.27 6.71 -8.94
CA ARG A 262 -9.92 6.27 -7.57
C ARG A 262 -9.23 4.92 -7.59
N SER A 263 -8.45 4.65 -6.56
CA SER A 263 -7.79 3.38 -6.33
C SER A 263 -8.77 2.32 -5.83
N LEU A 264 -8.53 1.06 -6.19
CA LEU A 264 -9.21 -0.09 -5.58
C LEU A 264 -8.73 -0.32 -4.13
N MET A 265 -7.56 0.21 -3.76
CA MET A 265 -7.09 0.17 -2.38
C MET A 265 -7.91 1.17 -1.53
N PRO A 266 -8.60 0.71 -0.49
CA PRO A 266 -9.47 1.54 0.31
C PRO A 266 -8.67 2.42 1.28
N GLU A 267 -9.27 3.52 1.71
CA GLU A 267 -8.76 4.33 2.82
C GLU A 267 -9.20 3.75 4.17
N GLY A 268 -8.51 4.11 5.26
CA GLY A 268 -8.87 3.68 6.63
C GLY A 268 -7.81 2.83 7.32
N PHE A 269 -6.66 2.59 6.69
CA PHE A 269 -5.55 1.84 7.28
C PHE A 269 -4.85 2.58 8.43
N GLU A 270 -5.14 3.86 8.65
CA GLU A 270 -4.74 4.60 9.86
C GLU A 270 -5.27 3.97 11.15
N ALA A 271 -6.33 3.15 11.07
CA ALA A 271 -6.87 2.39 12.20
C ALA A 271 -5.87 1.39 12.80
N LEU A 272 -4.81 1.03 12.07
CA LEU A 272 -3.69 0.24 12.60
C LEU A 272 -2.89 0.98 13.70
N GLY A 273 -3.04 2.30 13.79
CA GLY A 273 -2.29 3.15 14.71
C GLY A 273 -0.80 3.28 14.33
N GLY A 274 -0.10 4.21 14.99
CA GLY A 274 1.31 4.49 14.66
C GLY A 274 2.23 3.26 14.81
N THR A 275 2.02 2.46 15.86
CA THR A 275 2.79 1.23 16.10
C THR A 275 2.50 0.14 15.07
N GLY A 276 1.23 -0.10 14.73
CA GLY A 276 0.88 -1.09 13.69
C GLY A 276 1.42 -0.69 12.32
N LEU A 277 1.33 0.59 11.96
CA LEU A 277 1.91 1.12 10.73
C LEU A 277 3.44 1.02 10.71
N ARG A 278 4.11 1.32 11.82
CA ARG A 278 5.57 1.16 11.97
C ARG A 278 6.00 -0.27 11.70
N ASP A 279 5.34 -1.23 12.34
CA ASP A 279 5.69 -2.65 12.25
C ASP A 279 5.37 -3.20 10.84
N LEU A 280 4.23 -2.81 10.24
CA LEU A 280 3.90 -3.14 8.85
C LEU A 280 4.94 -2.59 7.86
N VAL A 281 5.34 -1.31 8.00
CA VAL A 281 6.39 -0.70 7.17
C VAL A 281 7.73 -1.40 7.40
N ALA A 282 8.06 -1.77 8.64
CA ALA A 282 9.24 -2.57 8.93
C ALA A 282 9.21 -3.91 8.19
N TYR A 283 8.06 -4.61 8.15
CA TYR A 283 7.90 -5.85 7.40
C TYR A 283 8.03 -5.67 5.88
N LEU A 284 7.40 -4.65 5.30
CA LEU A 284 7.53 -4.34 3.86
C LEU A 284 8.97 -3.98 3.46
N ARG A 285 9.77 -3.53 4.42
CA ARG A 285 11.20 -3.25 4.23
C ARG A 285 12.10 -4.43 4.63
N SER A 286 11.55 -5.46 5.28
CA SER A 286 12.29 -6.61 5.84
C SER A 286 12.64 -7.72 4.84
N GLY A 287 12.60 -7.47 3.53
CA GLY A 287 12.74 -8.51 2.52
C GLY A 287 13.52 -8.07 1.30
N GLU A 288 14.60 -8.78 0.99
CA GLU A 288 15.29 -8.80 -0.32
C GLU A 288 15.74 -7.46 -0.88
N GLN A 289 15.99 -6.49 -0.01
CA GLN A 289 16.81 -5.36 -0.39
C GLN A 289 18.27 -5.79 -0.29
N ARG A 290 18.91 -6.04 -1.44
CA ARG A 290 20.37 -5.99 -1.51
C ARG A 290 20.88 -4.63 -1.00
N PHE A 291 20.05 -3.59 -1.10
CA PHE A 291 20.34 -2.22 -0.72
C PHE A 291 19.19 -1.56 0.03
N HIS A 292 19.42 -1.10 1.25
CA HIS A 292 18.46 -0.31 2.00
C HIS A 292 18.79 1.18 1.87
N SER A 293 17.85 1.97 1.35
CA SER A 293 18.02 3.41 1.34
C SER A 293 17.91 3.97 2.76
N LEU A 294 18.92 4.72 3.17
CA LEU A 294 18.92 5.49 4.41
C LEU A 294 18.39 6.89 4.11
N SER A 295 17.33 7.31 4.80
CA SER A 295 16.88 8.70 4.73
C SER A 295 17.82 9.57 5.56
N PHE A 296 18.25 10.71 5.03
CA PHE A 296 18.99 11.69 5.82
C PHE A 296 18.11 12.31 6.92
N GLY A 297 16.78 12.34 6.78
CA GLY A 297 15.88 12.89 7.79
C GLY A 297 16.36 14.24 8.35
N LYS A 298 16.51 14.34 9.67
CA LYS A 298 17.05 15.54 10.36
C LYS A 298 18.58 15.72 10.22
N ALA A 299 19.30 14.73 9.72
CA ALA A 299 20.75 14.80 9.53
C ALA A 299 21.15 15.68 8.32
N ALA A 300 20.23 15.93 7.38
CA ALA A 300 20.48 16.87 6.29
C ALA A 300 20.73 18.28 6.85
N THR A 301 21.83 18.91 6.45
CA THR A 301 22.27 20.19 7.01
C THR A 301 21.99 21.36 6.09
N ALA A 302 21.89 21.12 4.78
CA ALA A 302 21.71 22.16 3.76
C ALA A 302 20.74 21.76 2.63
N ASP A 303 20.29 22.78 1.91
CA ASP A 303 19.56 22.69 0.64
C ASP A 303 20.56 22.67 -0.52
N GLY A 304 20.68 21.53 -1.21
CA GLY A 304 21.61 21.34 -2.31
C GLY A 304 21.27 22.13 -3.58
N SER A 305 20.05 22.66 -3.69
CA SER A 305 19.64 23.54 -4.79
C SER A 305 20.18 24.97 -4.64
N ARG A 306 20.73 25.31 -3.47
CA ARG A 306 21.33 26.60 -3.11
C ARG A 306 22.83 26.45 -2.89
N GLY A 307 23.56 27.56 -2.79
CA GLY A 307 24.99 27.51 -2.48
C GLY A 307 25.21 26.95 -1.08
N VAL A 308 26.13 25.98 -0.92
CA VAL A 308 26.28 25.22 0.33
C VAL A 308 27.60 25.42 1.06
N TYR A 309 28.62 26.03 0.43
CA TYR A 309 29.93 26.26 1.05
C TYR A 309 30.18 27.73 1.38
N MET A 310 30.10 28.65 0.42
CA MET A 310 30.38 30.08 0.62
C MET A 310 29.16 30.86 1.10
N ALA A 311 28.07 30.82 0.34
CA ALA A 311 26.82 31.53 0.67
C ALA A 311 25.66 30.98 -0.17
N THR A 312 24.42 31.12 0.33
CA THR A 312 23.24 30.46 -0.27
C THR A 312 22.85 30.96 -1.66
N ASP A 313 23.33 32.13 -2.06
CA ASP A 313 23.04 32.81 -3.33
C ASP A 313 24.13 32.62 -4.39
N VAL A 314 25.23 31.93 -4.07
CA VAL A 314 26.30 31.64 -5.01
C VAL A 314 25.91 30.45 -5.90
N ALA A 315 25.59 30.71 -7.16
CA ALA A 315 25.09 29.68 -8.08
C ALA A 315 26.11 28.56 -8.38
N GLY A 316 27.40 28.89 -8.44
CA GLY A 316 28.48 27.92 -8.67
C GLY A 316 28.84 27.06 -7.45
N ASP A 317 28.13 27.23 -6.35
CA ASP A 317 28.36 26.59 -5.05
C ASP A 317 27.27 25.55 -4.72
N ARG A 318 26.43 25.24 -5.71
CA ARG A 318 25.28 24.32 -5.62
C ARG A 318 25.71 22.89 -5.91
N VAL A 319 25.08 21.92 -5.24
CA VAL A 319 25.26 20.50 -5.56
C VAL A 319 24.31 20.15 -6.72
N GLY A 320 24.86 19.97 -7.92
CA GLY A 320 24.12 19.82 -9.17
C GLY A 320 23.31 18.52 -9.33
N ILE A 321 22.31 18.29 -8.48
CA ILE A 321 21.38 17.16 -8.58
C ILE A 321 20.39 17.43 -9.71
N LYS A 322 20.42 16.59 -10.76
CA LYS A 322 19.59 16.76 -11.97
C LYS A 322 18.20 16.14 -11.86
N LYS A 323 18.03 15.14 -10.99
CA LYS A 323 16.80 14.36 -10.83
C LYS A 323 16.62 13.99 -9.36
N TYR A 324 15.40 14.15 -8.86
CA TYR A 324 14.97 13.67 -7.54
C TYR A 324 14.11 12.41 -7.67
N GLY A 325 13.87 11.73 -6.55
CA GLY A 325 13.22 10.42 -6.51
C GLY A 325 14.22 9.26 -6.55
N LEU A 326 13.77 8.10 -7.00
CA LEU A 326 14.63 6.92 -7.14
C LEU A 326 15.58 7.10 -8.33
N VAL A 327 16.88 7.09 -8.04
CA VAL A 327 17.96 7.16 -9.02
C VAL A 327 18.87 5.96 -8.82
N GLU A 328 19.14 5.22 -9.90
CA GLU A 328 20.06 4.10 -9.87
C GLU A 328 21.43 4.54 -10.41
N GLU A 329 22.49 4.23 -9.67
CA GLU A 329 23.87 4.43 -10.12
C GLU A 329 24.63 3.11 -9.94
N ARG A 330 25.19 2.58 -11.04
CA ARG A 330 25.95 1.31 -11.07
C ARG A 330 25.19 0.12 -10.42
N GLY A 331 23.88 0.04 -10.63
CA GLY A 331 23.04 -1.01 -10.06
C GLY A 331 22.72 -0.85 -8.58
N ILE A 332 23.02 0.31 -7.99
CA ILE A 332 22.70 0.66 -6.60
C ILE A 332 21.60 1.73 -6.61
N PRO A 333 20.43 1.47 -5.99
CA PRO A 333 19.37 2.46 -5.90
C PRO A 333 19.64 3.49 -4.80
N PHE A 334 19.44 4.76 -5.12
CA PHE A 334 19.51 5.88 -4.19
C PHE A 334 18.21 6.70 -4.24
N GLN A 335 17.63 6.97 -3.07
CA GLN A 335 16.48 7.86 -2.97
C GLN A 335 16.96 9.31 -2.75
N LEU A 336 16.83 10.14 -3.78
CA LEU A 336 17.18 11.56 -3.71
C LEU A 336 15.95 12.41 -3.34
N VAL A 337 16.05 13.17 -2.26
CA VAL A 337 14.94 13.99 -1.75
C VAL A 337 14.98 15.38 -2.41
N ASP A 338 13.82 15.86 -2.83
CA ASP A 338 13.65 17.22 -3.37
C ASP A 338 13.62 18.25 -2.21
N PRO A 339 14.57 19.22 -2.17
CA PRO A 339 14.61 20.21 -1.12
C PRO A 339 13.44 21.21 -1.20
N ALA A 340 12.73 21.32 -2.32
CA ALA A 340 11.49 22.07 -2.40
C ALA A 340 10.40 21.49 -1.47
N VAL A 341 10.48 20.19 -1.17
CA VAL A 341 9.56 19.50 -0.25
C VAL A 341 10.15 19.41 1.15
N SER A 342 11.41 18.97 1.28
CA SER A 342 12.02 18.70 2.58
C SER A 342 12.73 19.89 3.23
N GLY A 343 12.96 20.97 2.49
CA GLY A 343 13.79 22.12 2.87
C GLY A 343 15.29 21.85 2.86
N LYS A 344 15.73 20.64 3.23
CA LYS A 344 17.14 20.20 3.22
C LYS A 344 17.26 18.79 2.66
N ASN A 345 18.31 18.52 1.90
CA ASN A 345 18.49 17.23 1.23
C ASN A 345 19.96 16.77 1.10
N VAL A 346 20.94 17.58 1.52
CA VAL A 346 22.36 17.22 1.52
C VAL A 346 22.99 17.40 2.89
N ILE A 347 24.05 16.63 3.14
CA ILE A 347 24.88 16.75 4.34
C ILE A 347 26.16 17.49 3.97
N VAL A 348 26.27 18.70 4.49
CA VAL A 348 27.49 19.50 4.49
C VAL A 348 27.98 19.63 5.93
N LEU A 349 29.24 19.26 6.14
CA LEU A 349 29.91 19.37 7.43
C LEU A 349 30.72 20.66 7.50
N LYS A 350 31.07 21.04 8.73
CA LYS A 350 31.92 22.19 8.98
C LYS A 350 33.31 22.01 8.38
N GLY A 351 33.77 22.99 7.60
CA GLY A 351 35.10 23.00 7.01
C GLY A 351 35.28 24.11 5.97
N GLY A 352 36.46 24.20 5.37
CA GLY A 352 36.81 25.21 4.36
C GLY A 352 37.82 26.25 4.86
N ALA A 353 38.46 26.96 3.92
CA ALA A 353 39.64 27.79 4.19
C ALA A 353 39.35 29.23 4.66
N ARG A 354 38.12 29.72 4.48
CA ARG A 354 37.74 31.11 4.83
C ARG A 354 36.82 31.10 6.04
N GLY A 355 37.12 31.87 7.08
CA GLY A 355 36.40 31.84 8.36
C GLY A 355 34.95 32.35 8.32
N ASP A 356 34.57 33.08 7.28
CA ASP A 356 33.25 33.65 7.05
C ASP A 356 32.35 32.81 6.13
N ALA A 357 32.87 31.69 5.59
CA ALA A 357 32.09 30.81 4.71
C ALA A 357 30.88 30.19 5.44
N LEU A 358 29.76 30.04 4.73
CA LEU A 358 28.56 29.34 5.20
C LEU A 358 28.84 27.94 5.76
N SER A 359 29.78 27.20 5.16
CA SER A 359 30.19 25.89 5.66
C SER A 359 30.72 25.95 7.10
N ASN A 360 31.26 27.08 7.59
CA ASN A 360 31.71 27.18 8.98
C ASN A 360 30.58 27.18 10.01
N THR A 361 29.34 27.45 9.57
CA THR A 361 28.15 27.40 10.44
C THR A 361 27.53 26.02 10.50
N MET A 362 27.99 25.08 9.65
CA MET A 362 27.51 23.70 9.63
C MET A 362 27.98 22.92 10.86
N PRO A 363 27.36 21.78 11.20
CA PRO A 363 27.84 20.94 12.29
C PRO A 363 29.15 20.22 11.91
N MET A 364 30.01 19.98 12.91
CA MET A 364 31.22 19.17 12.76
C MET A 364 30.93 17.66 12.58
N ARG A 365 29.76 17.20 13.05
CA ARG A 365 29.34 15.80 13.06
C ARG A 365 27.83 15.72 12.86
N VAL A 366 27.39 14.71 12.12
CA VAL A 366 25.98 14.29 12.04
C VAL A 366 25.90 12.81 12.34
N GLU A 367 24.76 12.37 12.88
CA GLU A 367 24.51 10.97 13.18
C GLU A 367 23.27 10.51 12.42
N ILE A 368 23.39 9.34 11.78
CA ILE A 368 22.31 8.72 11.01
C ILE A 368 22.02 7.38 11.66
N PRO A 369 20.85 7.20 12.28
CA PRO A 369 20.49 5.92 12.89
C PRO A 369 20.28 4.87 11.79
N VAL A 370 20.99 3.76 11.90
CA VAL A 370 20.87 2.61 11.00
C VAL A 370 20.19 1.48 11.77
N ASN A 371 18.89 1.31 11.55
CA ASN A 371 18.06 0.38 12.31
C ASN A 371 17.97 -1.02 11.66
N GLN A 372 18.98 -1.42 10.89
CA GLN A 372 18.98 -2.66 10.12
C GLN A 372 20.39 -3.23 10.02
N ALA A 373 20.50 -4.56 9.87
CA ALA A 373 21.77 -5.21 9.59
C ALA A 373 22.25 -4.84 8.17
N ALA A 374 23.49 -4.39 8.04
CA ALA A 374 24.10 -4.04 6.76
C ALA A 374 25.50 -4.65 6.66
N GLY A 375 25.85 -5.17 5.48
CA GLY A 375 27.20 -5.67 5.19
C GLY A 375 28.08 -4.68 4.43
N ARG A 376 27.50 -3.59 3.90
CA ARG A 376 28.20 -2.55 3.15
C ARG A 376 27.42 -1.24 3.20
N LEU A 377 28.15 -0.13 3.27
CA LEU A 377 27.61 1.23 3.12
C LEU A 377 27.87 1.73 1.69
N HIS A 378 26.85 2.26 1.04
CA HIS A 378 26.94 2.90 -0.28
C HIS A 378 26.62 4.38 -0.15
N LEU A 379 27.48 5.23 -0.72
CA LEU A 379 27.34 6.68 -0.67
C LEU A 379 27.24 7.22 -2.09
N LEU A 380 26.14 7.90 -2.40
CA LEU A 380 26.03 8.69 -3.61
C LEU A 380 26.53 10.10 -3.32
N GLY A 381 27.78 10.39 -3.69
CA GLY A 381 28.41 11.70 -3.48
C GLY A 381 29.85 11.61 -2.99
N ALA A 382 30.12 12.24 -1.82
CA ALA A 382 31.46 12.52 -1.29
C ALA A 382 32.25 13.50 -2.17
N VAL A 383 31.75 14.73 -2.26
CA VAL A 383 32.37 15.82 -3.03
C VAL A 383 32.85 16.94 -2.12
N ALA A 384 33.80 17.73 -2.60
CA ALA A 384 34.29 18.92 -1.91
C ALA A 384 34.07 20.19 -2.74
N GLY A 385 34.04 21.34 -2.06
CA GLY A 385 34.18 22.64 -2.69
C GLY A 385 35.66 22.97 -2.88
N TRP A 386 36.07 23.23 -4.13
CA TRP A 386 37.47 23.44 -4.54
C TRP A 386 38.38 22.26 -4.16
N GLY A 387 37.86 21.03 -4.26
CA GLY A 387 38.62 19.80 -4.05
C GLY A 387 39.56 19.48 -5.22
N PHE A 388 40.06 18.25 -5.28
CA PHE A 388 40.83 17.79 -6.44
C PHE A 388 40.03 18.00 -7.75
N PRO A 389 40.62 18.60 -8.81
CA PRO A 389 42.04 18.90 -8.99
C PRO A 389 42.48 20.31 -8.53
N ALA A 390 41.56 21.18 -8.09
CA ALA A 390 41.91 22.52 -7.62
C ALA A 390 42.89 22.49 -6.43
N VAL A 391 42.73 21.50 -5.55
CA VAL A 391 43.71 21.15 -4.52
C VAL A 391 44.27 19.75 -4.82
N ALA A 392 45.56 19.68 -5.12
CA ALA A 392 46.24 18.44 -5.51
C ALA A 392 46.64 17.54 -4.31
N GLU A 393 46.70 18.10 -3.11
CA GLU A 393 47.13 17.38 -1.91
C GLU A 393 46.12 16.32 -1.48
N LYS A 394 46.62 15.12 -1.17
CA LYS A 394 45.81 13.99 -0.68
C LYS A 394 45.65 14.07 0.84
N ILE A 395 44.72 14.92 1.26
CA ILE A 395 44.41 15.14 2.68
C ILE A 395 43.08 14.46 3.06
N PRO A 396 42.96 13.89 4.28
CA PRO A 396 41.69 13.42 4.81
C PRO A 396 40.68 14.58 4.90
N LEU A 397 39.47 14.40 4.37
CA LEU A 397 38.42 15.42 4.41
C LEU A 397 37.27 15.05 5.33
N VAL A 398 36.82 13.79 5.25
CA VAL A 398 35.65 13.31 6.03
C VAL A 398 35.99 11.96 6.64
N LYS A 399 35.48 11.74 7.86
CA LYS A 399 35.51 10.45 8.54
C LYS A 399 34.08 9.97 8.74
N ILE A 400 33.86 8.69 8.47
CA ILE A 400 32.62 7.99 8.74
C ILE A 400 32.93 6.94 9.80
N GLU A 401 32.30 7.08 10.96
CA GLU A 401 32.37 6.12 12.05
C GLU A 401 31.09 5.27 12.02
N VAL A 402 31.23 3.98 11.78
CA VAL A 402 30.12 3.02 11.86
C VAL A 402 30.18 2.38 13.24
N VAL A 403 29.14 2.56 14.04
CA VAL A 403 29.03 1.99 15.39
C VAL A 403 28.02 0.84 15.36
N HIS A 404 28.48 -0.36 15.71
CA HIS A 404 27.68 -1.57 15.74
C HIS A 404 26.93 -1.74 17.07
N ASN A 405 25.89 -2.57 17.08
CA ASN A 405 25.06 -2.82 18.27
C ASN A 405 25.82 -3.47 19.43
N ASP A 406 26.92 -4.16 19.15
CA ASP A 406 27.81 -4.76 20.17
C ASP A 406 28.80 -3.74 20.76
N GLY A 407 28.71 -2.47 20.35
CA GLY A 407 29.58 -1.38 20.80
C GLY A 407 30.91 -1.29 20.05
N THR A 408 31.19 -2.18 19.10
CA THR A 408 32.37 -2.05 18.23
C THR A 408 32.17 -0.93 17.21
N SER A 409 33.26 -0.32 16.75
CA SER A 409 33.20 0.66 15.66
C SER A 409 34.30 0.47 14.63
N GLU A 410 33.98 0.82 13.39
CA GLU A 410 34.92 0.91 12.28
C GLU A 410 34.97 2.34 11.74
N MET A 411 36.15 2.76 11.26
CA MET A 411 36.38 4.10 10.77
C MET A 411 36.79 4.07 9.30
N ILE A 412 36.01 4.76 8.46
CA ILE A 412 36.27 4.95 7.04
C ILE A 412 36.71 6.41 6.86
N VAL A 413 37.85 6.62 6.20
CA VAL A 413 38.41 7.95 5.94
C VAL A 413 38.35 8.23 4.45
N LEU A 414 37.65 9.30 4.08
CA LEU A 414 37.55 9.76 2.69
C LEU A 414 38.57 10.87 2.43
N THR A 415 39.40 10.67 1.41
CA THR A 415 40.58 11.50 1.13
C THR A 415 40.40 12.27 -0.19
N ASN A 416 40.82 13.53 -0.20
CA ASN A 416 40.84 14.36 -1.41
C ASN A 416 41.69 13.71 -2.52
N GLY A 417 41.18 13.70 -3.75
CA GLY A 417 41.87 13.11 -4.91
C GLY A 417 41.96 11.58 -4.89
N VAL A 418 41.32 10.91 -3.92
CA VAL A 418 41.22 9.44 -3.86
C VAL A 418 39.76 9.04 -3.92
N GLU A 419 38.96 9.31 -2.88
CA GLU A 419 37.52 9.07 -2.88
C GLU A 419 36.71 10.34 -3.18
N ILE A 420 37.27 11.51 -2.85
CA ILE A 420 36.59 12.81 -2.98
C ILE A 420 37.19 13.64 -4.12
N ALA A 421 36.33 14.19 -4.97
CA ALA A 421 36.68 15.17 -6.00
C ALA A 421 35.90 16.49 -5.82
N ASP A 422 36.28 17.50 -6.59
CA ASP A 422 35.54 18.74 -6.67
C ASP A 422 34.16 18.55 -7.33
N HIS A 423 33.12 19.14 -6.71
CA HIS A 423 31.74 19.02 -7.19
C HIS A 423 31.44 19.81 -8.49
N VAL A 424 32.29 20.78 -8.87
CA VAL A 424 32.11 21.64 -10.04
C VAL A 424 32.88 21.11 -11.25
N ALA A 425 34.08 20.57 -11.02
CA ALA A 425 35.02 20.21 -12.08
C ALA A 425 34.63 18.96 -12.90
N GLY A 426 33.73 18.11 -12.38
CA GLY A 426 33.26 16.90 -13.08
C GLY A 426 34.38 15.87 -13.34
N VAL A 427 35.29 15.69 -12.37
CA VAL A 427 36.45 14.80 -12.47
C VAL A 427 36.25 13.56 -11.62
N ASP A 428 36.55 12.38 -12.18
CA ASP A 428 36.59 11.13 -11.44
C ASP A 428 37.93 10.92 -10.72
N VAL A 429 37.87 10.32 -9.54
CA VAL A 429 39.03 9.94 -8.73
C VAL A 429 39.10 8.41 -8.54
N PRO A 430 40.28 7.81 -8.35
CA PRO A 430 40.44 6.35 -8.41
C PRO A 430 39.61 5.54 -7.39
N GLY A 431 39.23 6.15 -6.28
CA GLY A 431 38.44 5.56 -5.19
C GLY A 431 36.95 5.86 -5.26
N SER A 432 36.45 6.64 -6.23
CA SER A 432 35.01 6.98 -6.34
C SER A 432 34.10 5.79 -6.64
N ALA A 433 34.67 4.63 -6.96
CA ALA A 433 33.95 3.40 -7.28
C ALA A 433 33.85 2.40 -6.12
N ARG A 434 34.41 2.71 -4.95
CA ARG A 434 34.53 1.78 -3.83
C ARG A 434 33.31 1.72 -2.93
#